data_AF-A0A2V9FHB8-F1
#
_entry.id   AF-A0A2V9FHB8-F1
#
_cell.length_a   1.000
_cell.length_b   1.000
_cell.length_c   1.000
_cell.angle_alpha   90.00
_cell.angle_beta   90.00
_cell.angle_gamma   90.00
#
_symmetry.space_group_name_H-M   'P 1'
#
loop_
_entity.id
_entity.type
_entity.pdbx_description
1 polymer ?
#
loop_
_entity_poly.entity_id
_entity_poly.type
_entity_poly.pdbx_seq_one_letter_code
_entity_poly.pdbx_strand_id
1 'polypeptide(L)'
;MKMATKRKRKSPAPFEEEYRSAFGEYAGNGGEAALGRAYELGRRAITEKKSLMEIASLHHRALHEMLAEAPGTGREQELLAAAGAFLGELLSPFEMAHRGVQDAIVALRQLNETLEEEIKRIAYAVHDEAGQLLVAVHLALADVARELPERQKEQMGRIEELLNQVEKQLRRYSHELRPTVL
;
A
#
# COMPACT_ATOMS: atom_id res chain seq x y z
N MET A 1 41.07 16.93 -29.89
CA MET A 1 39.60 17.03 -29.71
C MET A 1 38.91 16.04 -30.63
N LYS A 2 38.35 14.94 -30.10
CA LYS A 2 37.47 14.02 -30.84
C LYS A 2 36.03 14.30 -30.42
N MET A 3 35.18 14.68 -31.36
CA MET A 3 33.75 14.85 -31.15
C MET A 3 33.07 13.49 -31.18
N ALA A 4 32.57 13.04 -30.03
CA ALA A 4 31.76 11.83 -29.92
C ALA A 4 30.33 12.13 -30.42
N THR A 5 29.92 11.46 -31.48
CA THR A 5 28.54 11.42 -31.99
C THR A 5 27.60 10.84 -30.94
N LYS A 6 26.83 11.72 -30.29
CA LYS A 6 25.76 11.39 -29.36
C LYS A 6 24.64 10.67 -30.15
N ARG A 7 24.51 9.35 -29.98
CA ARG A 7 23.36 8.57 -30.48
C ARG A 7 22.07 9.22 -29.93
N LYS A 8 21.27 9.85 -30.79
CA LYS A 8 19.90 10.25 -30.46
C LYS A 8 19.12 8.97 -30.14
N ARG A 9 18.74 8.77 -28.88
CA ARG A 9 17.71 7.79 -28.51
C ARG A 9 16.45 8.19 -29.29
N LYS A 10 15.98 7.36 -30.23
CA LYS A 10 14.68 7.55 -30.87
C LYS A 10 13.63 7.66 -29.76
N SER A 11 12.75 8.65 -29.85
CA SER A 11 11.54 8.66 -29.01
C SER A 11 10.84 7.32 -29.19
N PRO A 12 10.35 6.68 -28.12
CA PRO A 12 9.58 5.46 -28.24
C PRO A 12 8.41 5.68 -29.21
N ALA A 13 8.08 4.65 -29.99
CA ALA A 13 6.93 4.74 -30.89
C ALA A 13 5.66 5.04 -30.07
N PRO A 14 4.69 5.78 -30.65
CA PRO A 14 3.37 5.93 -30.05
C PRO A 14 2.81 4.56 -29.61
N PHE A 15 2.19 4.51 -28.42
CA PHE A 15 1.68 3.27 -27.83
C PHE A 15 0.82 2.44 -28.79
N GLU A 16 -0.04 3.11 -29.56
CA GLU A 16 -0.93 2.44 -30.51
C GLU A 16 -0.18 1.78 -31.68
N GLU A 17 0.91 2.38 -32.16
CA GLU A 17 1.72 1.83 -33.25
C GLU A 17 2.48 0.59 -32.77
N GLU A 18 3.08 0.67 -31.58
CA GLU A 18 3.80 -0.46 -30.99
C GLU A 18 2.86 -1.61 -30.62
N TYR A 19 1.67 -1.28 -30.12
CA TYR A 19 0.60 -2.24 -29.88
C TYR A 19 0.24 -3.00 -31.16
N ARG A 20 -0.07 -2.27 -32.25
CA ARG A 20 -0.44 -2.87 -33.53
C ARG A 20 0.69 -3.73 -34.10
N SER A 21 1.93 -3.25 -34.05
CA SER A 21 3.10 -4.02 -34.50
C SER A 21 3.26 -5.31 -33.70
N ALA A 22 3.22 -5.23 -32.37
CA ALA A 22 3.40 -6.40 -31.51
C ALA A 22 2.27 -7.42 -31.69
N PHE A 23 1.03 -6.95 -31.82
CA PHE A 23 -0.12 -7.81 -32.05
C PHE A 23 -0.07 -8.49 -33.42
N GLY A 24 0.24 -7.72 -34.48
CA GLY A 24 0.43 -8.26 -35.83
C GLY A 24 1.54 -9.30 -35.91
N GLU A 25 2.68 -9.03 -35.27
CA GLU A 25 3.79 -9.98 -35.18
C GLU A 25 3.39 -11.27 -34.45
N TYR A 26 2.65 -11.18 -33.34
CA TYR A 26 2.18 -12.37 -32.62
C TYR A 26 1.20 -13.20 -33.47
N ALA A 27 0.21 -12.56 -34.09
CA ALA A 27 -0.75 -13.22 -34.97
C ALA A 27 -0.10 -13.85 -36.21
N GLY A 28 1.06 -13.34 -36.66
CA GLY A 28 1.83 -13.86 -37.78
C GLY A 28 2.77 -15.04 -37.45
N ASN A 29 2.62 -15.69 -36.29
CA ASN A 29 3.51 -16.73 -35.71
C ASN A 29 4.73 -16.20 -34.93
N GLY A 30 4.65 -15.02 -34.33
CA GLY A 30 5.75 -14.39 -33.57
C GLY A 30 6.17 -15.08 -32.25
N GLY A 31 5.51 -16.18 -31.87
CA GLY A 31 5.88 -17.02 -30.74
C GLY A 31 5.96 -16.28 -29.39
N GLU A 32 6.72 -16.85 -28.44
CA GLU A 32 6.84 -16.34 -27.07
C GLU A 32 7.47 -14.94 -26.99
N ALA A 33 8.39 -14.59 -27.89
CA ALA A 33 9.03 -13.28 -27.91
C ALA A 33 8.03 -12.15 -28.20
N ALA A 34 7.06 -12.40 -29.09
CA ALA A 34 6.01 -11.45 -29.38
C ALA A 34 5.00 -11.34 -28.23
N LEU A 35 4.73 -12.45 -27.52
CA LEU A 35 3.90 -12.47 -26.33
C LEU A 35 4.57 -11.70 -25.17
N GLY A 36 5.87 -11.86 -24.95
CA GLY A 36 6.63 -11.08 -23.97
C GLY A 36 6.54 -9.56 -24.19
N ARG A 37 6.40 -9.09 -25.43
CA ARG A 37 6.15 -7.67 -25.70
C ARG A 37 4.75 -7.22 -25.30
N ALA A 38 3.75 -8.10 -25.35
CA ALA A 38 2.42 -7.81 -24.82
C ALA A 38 2.49 -7.53 -23.31
N TYR A 39 3.26 -8.34 -22.57
CA TYR A 39 3.53 -8.13 -21.14
C TYR A 39 4.21 -6.78 -20.87
N GLU A 40 5.27 -6.45 -21.63
CA GLU A 40 5.96 -5.15 -21.56
C GLU A 40 5.02 -3.97 -21.83
N LEU A 41 4.19 -4.07 -22.88
CA LEU A 41 3.17 -3.09 -23.20
C LEU A 41 2.16 -2.93 -22.06
N GLY A 42 1.76 -4.02 -21.40
CA GLY A 42 0.90 -4.00 -20.22
C GLY A 42 1.52 -3.22 -19.06
N ARG A 43 2.81 -3.45 -18.76
CA ARG A 43 3.51 -2.67 -17.72
C ARG A 43 3.63 -1.19 -18.07
N ARG A 44 3.89 -0.90 -19.34
CA ARG A 44 3.95 0.48 -19.82
C ARG A 44 2.60 1.17 -19.77
N ALA A 45 1.52 0.46 -20.12
CA ALA A 45 0.15 0.96 -20.03
C ALA A 45 -0.20 1.43 -18.61
N ILE A 46 0.19 0.67 -17.58
CA ILE A 46 0.05 1.07 -16.17
C ILE A 46 0.84 2.34 -15.87
N THR A 47 2.09 2.40 -16.33
CA THR A 47 2.99 3.56 -16.09
C THR A 47 2.48 4.83 -16.77
N GLU A 48 1.94 4.69 -17.98
CA GLU A 48 1.31 5.75 -18.77
C GLU A 48 -0.14 6.03 -18.35
N LYS A 49 -0.66 5.34 -17.31
CA LYS A 49 -2.03 5.48 -16.78
C LYS A 49 -3.12 5.26 -17.84
N LYS A 50 -2.86 4.39 -18.80
CA LYS A 50 -3.87 3.92 -19.76
C LYS A 50 -4.97 3.16 -19.01
N SER A 51 -6.21 3.52 -19.27
CA SER A 51 -7.38 2.81 -18.75
C SER A 51 -7.60 1.49 -19.48
N LEU A 52 -8.22 0.52 -18.80
CA LEU A 52 -8.65 -0.74 -19.43
C LEU A 52 -9.60 -0.51 -20.62
N MET A 53 -10.40 0.55 -20.59
CA MET A 53 -11.29 0.92 -21.69
C MET A 53 -10.52 1.40 -22.92
N GLU A 54 -9.45 2.17 -22.75
CA GLU A 54 -8.56 2.55 -23.86
C GLU A 54 -7.90 1.32 -24.48
N ILE A 55 -7.40 0.40 -23.64
CA ILE A 55 -6.78 -0.85 -24.10
C ILE A 55 -7.79 -1.72 -24.85
N ALA A 56 -9.00 -1.91 -24.31
CA ALA A 56 -10.05 -2.69 -24.95
C ALA A 56 -10.48 -2.09 -26.30
N SER A 57 -10.60 -0.75 -26.37
CA SER A 57 -10.95 -0.04 -27.60
C SER A 57 -9.85 -0.18 -28.67
N LEU A 58 -8.59 -0.06 -28.27
CA LEU A 58 -7.44 -0.24 -29.14
C LEU A 58 -7.35 -1.68 -29.67
N HIS A 59 -7.53 -2.67 -28.78
CA HIS A 59 -7.53 -4.08 -29.14
C HIS A 59 -8.63 -4.39 -30.16
N HIS A 60 -9.86 -3.94 -29.89
CA HIS A 60 -10.99 -4.16 -30.79
C HIS A 60 -10.76 -3.54 -32.17
N ARG A 61 -10.24 -2.32 -32.23
CA ARG A 61 -9.91 -1.65 -33.48
C ARG A 61 -8.83 -2.41 -34.26
N ALA A 62 -7.74 -2.80 -33.59
CA ALA A 62 -6.65 -3.54 -34.23
C ALA A 62 -7.12 -4.90 -34.76
N LEU A 63 -7.93 -5.64 -33.98
CA LEU A 63 -8.50 -6.91 -34.42
C LEU A 63 -9.43 -6.72 -35.63
N HIS A 64 -10.28 -5.69 -35.62
CA HIS A 64 -11.15 -5.38 -36.73
C HIS A 64 -10.37 -5.04 -38.01
N GLU A 65 -9.31 -4.23 -37.90
CA GLU A 65 -8.41 -3.89 -39.00
C GLU A 65 -7.77 -5.16 -39.61
N MET A 66 -7.24 -6.05 -38.76
CA MET A 66 -6.61 -7.29 -39.22
C MET A 66 -7.59 -8.27 -39.88
N LEU A 67 -8.82 -8.37 -39.38
CA LEU A 67 -9.87 -9.17 -40.00
C LEU A 67 -10.28 -8.61 -41.37
N ALA A 68 -10.32 -7.28 -41.50
CA ALA A 68 -10.66 -6.61 -42.76
C ALA A 68 -9.56 -6.72 -43.82
N GLU A 69 -8.30 -6.83 -43.43
CA GLU A 69 -7.15 -6.95 -44.34
C GLU A 69 -6.95 -8.37 -44.91
N ALA A 70 -7.54 -9.40 -44.29
CA ALA A 70 -7.35 -10.80 -44.69
C ALA A 70 -8.66 -11.59 -44.88
N PRO A 71 -9.65 -11.08 -45.65
CA PRO A 71 -10.93 -11.75 -45.82
C PRO A 71 -10.78 -13.06 -46.59
N GLY A 72 -11.39 -14.14 -46.10
CA GLY A 72 -11.43 -15.42 -46.81
C GLY A 72 -10.12 -16.21 -46.77
N THR A 73 -9.23 -15.90 -45.83
CA THR A 73 -7.98 -16.63 -45.63
C THR A 73 -8.16 -17.93 -44.84
N GLY A 74 -9.32 -18.14 -44.21
CA GLY A 74 -9.59 -19.29 -43.34
C GLY A 74 -8.83 -19.25 -42.00
N ARG A 75 -8.16 -18.14 -41.71
CA ARG A 75 -7.34 -17.91 -40.51
C ARG A 75 -8.07 -17.13 -39.42
N GLU A 76 -9.36 -16.88 -39.58
CA GLU A 76 -10.15 -16.07 -38.66
C GLU A 76 -10.14 -16.66 -37.24
N GLN A 77 -10.22 -17.99 -37.12
CA GLN A 77 -10.16 -18.67 -35.82
C GLN A 77 -8.77 -18.55 -35.16
N GLU A 78 -7.70 -18.68 -35.93
CA GLU A 78 -6.32 -18.52 -35.45
C GLU A 78 -6.07 -17.08 -34.97
N LEU A 79 -6.55 -16.09 -35.73
CA LEU A 79 -6.44 -14.69 -35.37
C LEU A 79 -7.22 -14.36 -34.09
N LEU A 80 -8.44 -14.90 -33.94
CA LEU A 80 -9.24 -14.72 -32.72
C LEU A 80 -8.56 -15.35 -31.49
N ALA A 81 -7.98 -16.55 -31.64
CA ALA A 81 -7.22 -17.19 -30.57
C ALA A 81 -5.97 -16.38 -30.20
N ALA A 82 -5.23 -15.89 -31.20
CA ALA A 82 -4.07 -15.03 -30.99
C ALA A 82 -4.46 -13.71 -30.32
N ALA A 83 -5.60 -13.11 -30.68
CA ALA A 83 -6.12 -11.91 -30.06
C ALA A 83 -6.38 -12.10 -28.55
N GLY A 84 -7.05 -13.19 -28.20
CA GLY A 84 -7.31 -13.54 -26.79
C GLY A 84 -6.04 -13.75 -25.99
N ALA A 85 -5.09 -14.52 -26.52
CA ALA A 85 -3.81 -14.78 -25.84
C ALA A 85 -2.97 -13.50 -25.67
N PHE A 86 -2.87 -12.67 -26.72
CA PHE A 86 -2.14 -11.41 -26.67
C PHE A 86 -2.75 -10.43 -25.66
N LEU A 87 -4.08 -10.29 -25.66
CA LEU A 87 -4.76 -9.43 -24.69
C LEU A 87 -4.59 -9.96 -23.26
N GLY A 88 -4.70 -11.27 -23.05
CA GLY A 88 -4.49 -11.89 -21.74
C GLY A 88 -3.09 -11.62 -21.18
N GLU A 89 -2.06 -11.76 -21.99
CA GLU A 89 -0.69 -11.45 -21.57
C GLU A 89 -0.51 -9.96 -21.23
N LEU A 90 -1.07 -9.07 -22.06
CA LEU A 90 -1.01 -7.63 -21.81
C LEU A 90 -1.78 -7.21 -20.55
N LEU A 91 -2.85 -7.92 -20.20
CA LEU A 91 -3.62 -7.67 -18.99
C LEU A 91 -3.01 -8.29 -17.73
N SER A 92 -2.04 -9.20 -17.87
CA SER A 92 -1.39 -9.86 -16.72
C SER A 92 -0.76 -8.86 -15.73
N PRO A 93 -0.03 -7.80 -16.16
CA PRO A 93 0.42 -6.75 -15.26
C PRO A 93 -0.70 -6.03 -14.49
N PHE A 94 -1.88 -5.84 -15.10
CA PHE A 94 -3.01 -5.19 -14.44
C PHE A 94 -3.57 -6.06 -13.32
N GLU A 95 -3.72 -7.36 -13.58
CA GLU A 95 -4.15 -8.32 -12.55
C GLU A 95 -3.14 -8.43 -11.40
N MET A 96 -1.85 -8.52 -11.74
CA MET A 96 -0.77 -8.55 -10.74
C MET A 96 -0.79 -7.29 -9.87
N ALA A 97 -0.95 -6.11 -10.47
CA ALA A 97 -1.05 -4.85 -9.75
C ALA A 97 -2.30 -4.81 -8.86
N HIS A 98 -3.45 -5.26 -9.36
CA HIS A 98 -4.69 -5.31 -8.59
C HIS A 98 -4.58 -6.24 -7.38
N ARG A 99 -4.04 -7.45 -7.58
CA ARG A 99 -3.78 -8.41 -6.49
C ARG A 99 -2.80 -7.83 -5.47
N GLY A 100 -1.70 -7.24 -5.93
CA GLY A 100 -0.71 -6.61 -5.04
C GLY A 100 -1.30 -5.49 -4.16
N VAL A 101 -2.26 -4.72 -4.69
CA VAL A 101 -2.99 -3.71 -3.89
C VAL A 101 -3.87 -4.37 -2.83
N GLN A 102 -4.59 -5.44 -3.18
CA GLN A 102 -5.41 -6.18 -2.21
C GLN A 102 -4.56 -6.79 -1.09
N ASP A 103 -3.44 -7.42 -1.45
CA ASP A 103 -2.49 -8.00 -0.48
C ASP A 103 -1.93 -6.92 0.45
N ALA A 104 -1.56 -5.75 -0.09
CA ALA A 104 -1.08 -4.63 0.70
C ALA A 104 -2.15 -4.07 1.66
N ILE A 105 -3.41 -4.00 1.23
CA ILE A 105 -4.53 -3.59 2.10
C ILE A 105 -4.71 -4.57 3.26
N VAL A 106 -4.66 -5.87 2.99
CA VAL A 106 -4.77 -6.91 4.02
C VAL A 106 -3.62 -6.80 5.03
N ALA A 107 -2.38 -6.72 4.54
CA ALA A 107 -1.20 -6.57 5.39
C ALA A 107 -1.26 -5.29 6.25
N LEU A 108 -1.72 -4.18 5.68
CA LEU A 108 -1.87 -2.91 6.41
C LEU A 108 -2.92 -3.01 7.52
N ARG A 109 -4.04 -3.70 7.27
CA ARG A 109 -5.07 -3.92 8.29
C ARG A 109 -4.54 -4.77 9.44
N GLN A 110 -3.86 -5.88 9.14
CA GLN A 110 -3.26 -6.75 10.17
C GLN A 110 -2.22 -6.01 11.01
N LEU A 111 -1.39 -5.17 10.38
CA LEU A 111 -0.42 -4.35 11.09
C LEU A 111 -1.11 -3.33 12.00
N ASN A 112 -2.18 -2.68 11.52
CA ASN A 112 -2.93 -1.73 12.32
C ASN A 112 -3.61 -2.41 13.52
N GLU A 113 -4.22 -3.58 13.34
CA GLU A 113 -4.79 -4.39 14.43
C GLU A 113 -3.72 -4.74 15.48
N THR A 114 -2.55 -5.19 15.03
CA THR A 114 -1.42 -5.51 15.93
C THR A 114 -0.96 -4.29 16.71
N LEU A 115 -0.84 -3.13 16.05
CA LEU A 115 -0.46 -1.88 16.70
C LEU A 115 -1.51 -1.42 17.71
N GLU A 116 -2.79 -1.56 17.39
CA GLU A 116 -3.88 -1.24 18.32
C GLU A 116 -3.88 -2.15 19.56
N GLU A 117 -3.62 -3.45 19.37
CA GLU A 117 -3.47 -4.40 20.49
C GLU A 117 -2.27 -4.05 21.37
N GLU A 118 -1.13 -3.70 20.77
CA GLU A 118 0.08 -3.35 21.52
C GLU A 118 -0.08 -2.01 22.26
N ILE A 119 -0.71 -1.00 21.63
CA ILE A 119 -1.05 0.27 22.29
C ILE A 119 -1.95 0.01 23.50
N LYS A 120 -2.97 -0.85 23.36
CA LYS A 120 -3.84 -1.24 24.48
C LYS A 120 -3.02 -1.90 25.58
N ARG A 121 -2.19 -2.90 25.25
CA ARG A 121 -1.34 -3.61 26.21
C ARG A 121 -0.44 -2.65 26.99
N ILE A 122 0.25 -1.75 26.30
CA ILE A 122 1.12 -0.74 26.92
C ILE A 122 0.31 0.20 27.82
N ALA A 123 -0.86 0.67 27.36
CA ALA A 123 -1.71 1.55 28.15
C ALA A 123 -2.23 0.89 29.44
N TYR A 124 -2.54 -0.40 29.40
CA TYR A 124 -2.90 -1.19 30.60
C TYR A 124 -1.69 -1.35 31.53
N ALA A 125 -0.55 -1.82 31.02
CA ALA A 125 0.65 -2.05 31.83
C ALA A 125 1.13 -0.77 32.54
N VAL A 126 1.22 0.35 31.81
CA VAL A 126 1.63 1.64 32.37
C VAL A 126 0.64 2.11 33.43
N HIS A 127 -0.67 1.96 33.20
CA HIS A 127 -1.68 2.38 34.19
C HIS A 127 -1.60 1.56 35.48
N ASP A 128 -1.46 0.23 35.35
CA ASP A 128 -1.43 -0.67 36.50
C ASP A 128 -0.13 -0.49 37.30
N GLU A 129 1.04 -0.48 36.64
CA GLU A 129 2.34 -0.31 37.30
C GLU A 129 2.46 1.07 37.94
N ALA A 130 2.13 2.14 37.21
CA ALA A 130 2.20 3.49 37.75
C ALA A 130 1.17 3.71 38.87
N GLY A 131 -0.04 3.13 38.74
CA GLY A 131 -1.06 3.17 39.78
C GLY A 131 -0.61 2.48 41.07
N GLN A 132 -0.02 1.28 40.97
CA GLN A 132 0.52 0.56 42.13
C GLN A 132 1.65 1.33 42.82
N LEU A 133 2.59 1.89 42.05
CA LEU A 133 3.68 2.69 42.60
C LEU A 133 3.18 3.96 43.28
N LEU A 134 2.20 4.66 42.68
CA LEU A 134 1.59 5.84 43.29
C LEU A 134 0.91 5.51 44.62
N VAL A 135 0.19 4.39 44.69
CA VAL A 135 -0.40 3.91 45.96
C VAL A 135 0.68 3.67 47.01
N ALA A 136 1.77 2.99 46.66
CA ALA A 136 2.88 2.73 47.58
C ALA A 136 3.53 4.03 48.07
N VAL A 137 3.75 5.01 47.17
CA VAL A 137 4.30 6.33 47.53
C VAL A 137 3.35 7.09 48.45
N HIS A 138 2.04 7.12 48.16
CA HIS A 138 1.06 7.79 49.02
C HIS A 138 1.03 7.18 50.43
N LEU A 139 1.09 5.86 50.56
CA LEU A 139 1.15 5.20 51.86
C LEU A 139 2.44 5.57 52.64
N ALA A 140 3.60 5.50 51.98
CA ALA A 140 4.88 5.87 52.59
C ALA A 140 4.92 7.34 53.03
N LEU A 141 4.36 8.25 52.23
CA LEU A 141 4.25 9.67 52.58
C LEU A 141 3.28 9.89 53.74
N ALA A 142 2.14 9.21 53.76
CA ALA A 142 1.17 9.29 54.86
C ALA A 142 1.77 8.82 56.19
N ASP A 143 2.61 7.79 56.18
CA ASP A 143 3.32 7.32 57.37
C ASP A 143 4.34 8.36 57.86
N VAL A 144 5.16 8.92 56.96
CA VAL A 144 6.11 10.00 57.32
C VAL A 144 5.39 11.25 57.83
N ALA A 145 4.26 11.62 57.22
CA ALA A 145 3.49 12.81 57.59
C ALA A 145 2.98 12.77 59.04
N ARG A 146 2.72 11.56 59.59
CA ARG A 146 2.29 11.37 60.98
C ARG A 146 3.37 11.74 61.99
N GLU A 147 4.64 11.63 61.60
CA GLU A 147 5.80 11.86 62.47
C GLU A 147 6.40 13.28 62.33
N LEU A 148 5.90 14.08 61.37
CA LEU A 148 6.45 15.40 61.06
C LEU A 148 5.90 16.53 61.97
N PRO A 149 6.75 17.50 62.36
CA PRO A 149 6.31 18.73 63.03
C PRO A 149 5.43 19.61 62.12
N GLU A 150 4.53 20.40 62.71
CA GLU A 150 3.55 21.26 62.00
C GLU A 150 4.15 22.14 60.90
N ARG A 151 5.39 22.62 61.10
CA ARG A 151 6.08 23.50 60.15
C ARG A 151 6.44 22.79 58.83
N GLN A 152 6.64 21.47 58.84
CA GLN A 152 6.92 20.68 57.64
C GLN A 152 5.66 20.08 56.98
N LYS A 153 4.51 20.06 57.67
CA LYS A 153 3.26 19.50 57.13
C LYS A 153 2.78 20.23 55.87
N GLU A 154 3.00 21.54 55.80
CA GLU A 154 2.62 22.35 54.63
C GLU A 154 3.44 21.97 53.37
N GLN A 155 4.73 21.64 53.53
CA GLN A 155 5.55 21.14 52.42
C GLN A 155 5.11 19.74 51.97
N MET A 156 4.72 18.87 52.92
CA MET A 156 4.21 17.54 52.61
C MET A 156 2.89 17.61 51.81
N GLY A 157 1.97 18.50 52.18
CA GLY A 157 0.72 18.70 51.45
C GLY A 157 0.92 19.12 50.00
N ARG A 158 1.94 19.94 49.70
CA ARG A 158 2.30 20.30 48.31
C ARG A 158 2.81 19.09 47.51
N ILE A 159 3.55 18.18 48.14
CA ILE A 159 4.02 16.95 47.48
C ILE A 159 2.84 16.03 47.16
N GLU A 160 1.89 15.88 48.09
CA GLU A 160 0.66 15.11 47.87
C GLU A 160 -0.19 15.70 46.73
N GLU A 161 -0.31 17.03 46.65
CA GLU A 161 -1.00 17.69 45.52
C GLU A 161 -0.33 17.42 44.17
N LEU A 162 1.01 17.46 44.11
CA LEU A 162 1.75 17.15 42.89
C LEU A 162 1.56 15.68 42.46
N LEU A 163 1.58 14.74 43.41
CA LEU A 163 1.32 13.32 43.11
C LEU A 163 -0.11 13.09 42.62
N ASN A 164 -1.09 13.76 43.21
CA ASN A 164 -2.48 13.74 42.72
C ASN A 164 -2.61 14.30 41.29
N GLN A 165 -1.82 15.30 40.92
CA GLN A 165 -1.76 15.81 39.55
C GLN A 165 -1.15 14.77 38.59
N VAL A 166 -0.07 14.10 39.00
CA VAL A 166 0.55 13.02 38.23
C VAL A 166 -0.43 11.87 38.01
N GLU A 167 -1.19 11.48 39.04
CA GLU A 167 -2.22 10.44 38.91
C GLU A 167 -3.31 10.83 37.90
N LYS A 168 -3.79 12.08 37.95
CA LYS A 168 -4.79 12.59 37.00
C LYS A 168 -4.26 12.58 35.56
N GLN A 169 -3.00 12.96 35.34
CA GLN A 169 -2.38 12.93 34.02
C GLN A 169 -2.22 11.49 33.49
N LEU A 170 -1.77 10.57 34.34
CA LEU A 170 -1.66 9.14 33.98
C LEU A 170 -3.02 8.54 33.61
N ARG A 171 -4.06 8.83 34.40
CA ARG A 171 -5.44 8.41 34.07
C ARG A 171 -5.89 8.98 32.73
N ARG A 172 -5.63 10.26 32.47
CA ARG A 172 -5.98 10.90 31.19
C ARG A 172 -5.28 10.24 30.01
N TYR A 173 -3.96 10.03 30.07
CA TYR A 173 -3.21 9.39 28.98
C TYR A 173 -3.61 7.93 28.77
N SER A 174 -3.89 7.18 29.84
CA SER A 174 -4.41 5.82 29.73
C SER A 174 -5.77 5.77 29.02
N HIS A 175 -6.63 6.79 29.23
CA HIS A 175 -7.91 6.90 28.52
C HIS A 175 -7.73 7.34 27.06
N GLU A 176 -6.83 8.29 26.77
CA GLU A 176 -6.54 8.72 25.39
C GLU A 176 -5.89 7.61 24.55
N LEU A 177 -5.10 6.73 25.18
CA LEU A 177 -4.45 5.58 24.54
C LEU A 177 -5.36 4.34 24.41
N ARG A 178 -6.52 4.30 25.09
CA ARG A 178 -7.53 3.28 24.80
C ARG A 178 -8.39 3.78 23.64
N PRO A 179 -8.32 3.19 22.43
CA PRO A 179 -9.28 3.52 21.40
C PRO A 179 -10.65 3.04 21.89
N THR A 180 -11.58 3.96 22.12
CA THR A 180 -12.98 3.61 22.30
C THR A 180 -13.42 2.95 21.00
N VAL A 181 -13.65 1.64 21.04
CA VAL A 181 -14.29 0.92 19.94
C VAL A 181 -15.67 1.54 19.76
N LEU A 182 -15.83 2.35 18.71
CA LEU A 182 -17.13 2.74 18.16
C LEU A 182 -17.52 1.72 17.09
#